data_AF-A0A7C1NUW2-F1
#
_entry.id   AF-A0A7C1NUW2-F1
#
_cell.length_a   1.000
_cell.length_b   1.000
_cell.length_c   1.000
_cell.angle_alpha   90.00
_cell.angle_beta   90.00
_cell.angle_gamma   90.00
#
_symmetry.space_group_name_H-M   'P 1'
#
loop_
_entity.id
_entity.type
_entity.pdbx_description
1 polymer ?
#
loop_
_entity_poly.entity_id
_entity_poly.type
_entity_poly.pdbx_seq_one_letter_code
_entity_poly.pdbx_strand_id
1 'polypeptide(L)'
;MAMRAELESGVLVRPKTGPAAGFIWDPVKIGPGFEWLDHDTIRVLEGGLAGKILGVRTELMANNAACSLQDQGRLIGTVSIERNPPGKGIILWDAQVHPQYRRNGLAAIMTWIIFRELLLNQTVATFRIRMVRSLKAGENGVELQNVGMGVIAVRLGFTPEMNLERAIRGDNITELEALPAVNGSPPALKIGLRSDPFMLVAFVLSPDTMKPTNDFRTYLEIKNNTFIIHDWAKKGLLVVNGNYLLRTPQINHFVNRIAVDEAEAIIFRNKIRGL
;
A
#
# COMPACT_ATOMS: atom_id res chain seq x y z
N MET A 1 -17.01 38.90 53.83
CA MET A 1 -18.16 38.54 52.99
C MET A 1 -17.63 37.61 51.91
N ALA A 2 -17.95 36.33 52.03
CA ALA A 2 -17.40 35.26 51.20
C ALA A 2 -18.19 35.13 49.89
N MET A 3 -17.50 34.89 48.77
CA MET A 3 -18.12 34.30 47.58
C MET A 3 -17.13 33.33 46.93
N ARG A 4 -17.37 32.04 47.18
CA ARG A 4 -17.05 30.92 46.29
C ARG A 4 -18.16 30.87 45.22
N ALA A 5 -17.78 30.61 43.97
CA ALA A 5 -18.58 29.93 42.94
C ALA A 5 -17.58 29.57 41.82
N GLU A 6 -17.02 28.36 41.85
CA GLU A 6 -17.53 27.14 41.21
C GLU A 6 -16.98 26.99 39.77
N LEU A 7 -15.96 26.13 39.68
CA LEU A 7 -15.51 25.48 38.46
C LEU A 7 -16.63 24.55 37.97
N GLU A 8 -17.30 24.91 36.89
CA GLU A 8 -18.09 23.94 36.14
C GLU A 8 -17.28 23.33 34.99
N SER A 9 -17.22 22.01 35.07
CA SER A 9 -16.63 21.03 34.17
C SER A 9 -16.79 21.33 32.68
N GLY A 10 -15.65 21.52 32.01
CA GLY A 10 -15.53 21.35 30.56
C GLY A 10 -15.72 19.89 30.18
N VAL A 11 -16.97 19.44 30.06
CA VAL A 11 -17.32 18.18 29.41
C VAL A 11 -16.98 18.35 27.93
N LEU A 12 -15.85 17.77 27.52
CA LEU A 12 -15.50 17.54 26.12
C LEU A 12 -16.65 16.78 25.46
N VAL A 13 -17.51 17.50 24.75
CA VAL A 13 -18.54 16.92 23.89
C VAL A 13 -17.79 16.12 22.82
N ARG A 14 -17.75 14.79 22.99
CA ARG A 14 -17.29 13.88 21.94
C ARG A 14 -18.08 14.22 20.67
N PRO A 15 -17.43 14.40 19.51
CA PRO A 15 -18.15 14.53 18.26
C PRO A 15 -19.05 13.31 18.14
N LYS A 16 -20.36 13.53 17.94
CA LYS A 16 -21.30 12.47 17.58
C LYS A 16 -20.77 11.83 16.30
N THR A 17 -20.10 10.70 16.44
CA THR A 17 -19.83 9.80 15.33
C THR A 17 -21.20 9.36 14.83
N GLY A 18 -21.56 9.79 13.61
CA GLY A 18 -22.69 9.19 12.90
C GLY A 18 -22.53 7.66 12.88
N PRO A 19 -23.63 6.91 12.67
CA PRO A 19 -23.56 5.45 12.65
C PRO A 19 -22.43 5.04 11.70
N ALA A 20 -21.46 4.29 12.24
CA ALA A 20 -20.40 3.72 11.43
C ALA A 20 -21.10 2.97 10.30
N ALA A 21 -20.84 3.37 9.05
CA ALA A 21 -21.37 2.67 7.90
C ALA A 21 -21.16 1.16 8.12
N GLY A 22 -22.25 0.38 8.01
CA GLY A 22 -22.21 -1.05 8.24
C GLY A 22 -21.07 -1.69 7.45
N PHE A 23 -20.38 -2.66 8.05
CA PHE A 23 -19.40 -3.44 7.32
C PHE A 23 -20.14 -4.28 6.27
N ILE A 24 -19.74 -4.16 5.00
CA ILE A 24 -20.26 -4.95 3.89
C ILE A 24 -19.13 -5.83 3.41
N TRP A 25 -19.36 -7.15 3.43
CA TRP A 25 -18.44 -8.12 2.84
C TRP A 25 -18.53 -8.07 1.32
N ASP A 26 -17.44 -7.65 0.69
CA ASP A 26 -17.32 -7.50 -0.77
C ASP A 26 -15.89 -7.91 -1.18
N PRO A 27 -15.62 -9.22 -1.28
CA PRO A 27 -14.27 -9.72 -1.44
C PRO A 27 -13.66 -9.36 -2.80
N VAL A 28 -12.45 -8.82 -2.78
CA VAL A 28 -11.70 -8.46 -3.99
C VAL A 28 -10.28 -9.01 -3.93
N LYS A 29 -9.80 -9.62 -5.02
CA LYS A 29 -8.42 -10.12 -5.10
C LYS A 29 -7.42 -8.97 -5.25
N ILE A 30 -6.26 -9.07 -4.61
CA ILE A 30 -5.16 -8.10 -4.77
C ILE A 30 -4.17 -8.46 -5.89
N GLY A 31 -4.07 -9.75 -6.20
CA GLY A 31 -3.15 -10.35 -7.16
C GLY A 31 -3.81 -11.52 -7.90
N PRO A 32 -3.03 -12.37 -8.59
CA PRO A 32 -3.56 -13.57 -9.22
C PRO A 32 -4.18 -14.49 -8.17
N GLY A 33 -5.23 -15.22 -8.57
CA GLY A 33 -5.77 -16.31 -7.77
C GLY A 33 -4.72 -17.40 -7.49
N PHE A 34 -4.79 -18.02 -6.32
CA PHE A 34 -4.02 -19.20 -5.96
C PHE A 34 -4.87 -20.09 -5.04
N GLU A 35 -4.49 -21.37 -4.94
CA GLU A 35 -5.06 -22.33 -4.00
C GLU A 35 -3.95 -22.96 -3.16
N TRP A 36 -4.26 -23.30 -1.91
CA TRP A 36 -3.37 -24.13 -1.08
C TRP A 36 -3.50 -25.59 -1.50
N LEU A 37 -2.37 -26.27 -1.70
CA LEU A 37 -2.37 -27.72 -1.94
C LEU A 37 -2.14 -28.48 -0.62
N ASP A 38 -1.36 -27.89 0.27
CA ASP A 38 -1.09 -28.33 1.63
C ASP A 38 -0.69 -27.10 2.49
N HIS A 39 -0.03 -27.33 3.62
CA HIS A 39 0.35 -26.28 4.57
C HIS A 39 1.50 -25.36 4.11
N ASP A 40 2.31 -25.79 3.15
CA ASP A 40 3.52 -25.10 2.73
C ASP A 40 3.65 -24.98 1.21
N THR A 41 2.61 -25.33 0.45
CA THR A 41 2.59 -25.18 -1.01
C THR A 41 1.29 -24.61 -1.54
N ILE A 42 1.44 -23.79 -2.59
CA ILE A 42 0.33 -23.20 -3.33
C ILE A 42 0.43 -23.51 -4.81
N ARG A 43 -0.70 -23.52 -5.50
CA ARG A 43 -0.77 -23.49 -6.97
C ARG A 43 -1.31 -22.14 -7.41
N VAL A 44 -0.59 -21.49 -8.32
CA VAL A 44 -1.05 -20.25 -8.96
C VAL A 44 -2.12 -20.59 -10.01
N LEU A 45 -3.25 -19.90 -9.99
CA LEU A 45 -4.39 -20.20 -10.87
C LEU A 45 -4.49 -19.28 -12.09
N GLU A 46 -3.87 -18.10 -12.03
CA GLU A 46 -4.07 -17.04 -13.01
C GLU A 46 -2.74 -16.40 -13.46
N GLY A 47 -2.72 -15.83 -14.66
CA GLY A 47 -1.58 -15.07 -15.20
C GLY A 47 -0.46 -15.94 -15.77
N GLY A 48 0.73 -15.35 -15.94
CA GLY A 48 1.86 -16.00 -16.62
C GLY A 48 2.50 -17.18 -15.87
N LEU A 49 2.07 -17.45 -14.64
CA LEU A 49 2.52 -18.58 -13.82
C LEU A 49 1.37 -19.55 -13.50
N ALA A 50 0.23 -19.48 -14.20
CA ALA A 50 -0.89 -20.40 -13.97
C ALA A 50 -0.44 -21.87 -14.05
N GLY A 51 -0.91 -22.69 -13.11
CA GLY A 51 -0.52 -24.09 -12.93
C GLY A 51 0.79 -24.31 -12.15
N LYS A 52 1.59 -23.26 -11.93
CA LYS A 52 2.86 -23.39 -11.21
C LYS A 52 2.65 -23.64 -9.72
N ILE A 53 3.36 -24.64 -9.20
CA ILE A 53 3.36 -24.99 -7.78
C ILE A 53 4.58 -24.33 -7.12
N LEU A 54 4.34 -23.60 -6.04
CA LEU A 54 5.37 -22.86 -5.31
C LEU A 54 5.33 -23.27 -3.83
N GLY A 55 6.51 -23.43 -3.24
CA GLY A 55 6.66 -23.54 -1.80
C GLY A 55 6.46 -22.18 -1.13
N VAL A 56 5.82 -22.16 0.02
CA VAL A 56 5.56 -20.99 0.85
C VAL A 56 6.19 -21.23 2.22
N ARG A 57 6.96 -20.27 2.71
CA ARG A 57 7.47 -20.29 4.08
C ARG A 57 7.21 -18.97 4.77
N THR A 58 6.51 -19.02 5.90
CA THR A 58 6.24 -17.88 6.76
C THR A 58 7.06 -17.99 8.04
N GLU A 59 7.59 -16.85 8.50
CA GLU A 59 8.37 -16.75 9.73
C GLU A 59 7.84 -15.60 10.55
N LEU A 60 7.51 -15.84 11.82
CA LEU A 60 7.00 -14.83 12.75
C LEU A 60 7.89 -14.81 14.01
N MET A 61 8.76 -13.81 14.14
CA MET A 61 9.54 -13.57 15.36
C MET A 61 9.01 -12.34 16.10
N ALA A 62 9.51 -12.04 17.29
CA ALA A 62 9.00 -10.92 18.10
C ALA A 62 8.99 -9.57 17.34
N ASN A 63 10.10 -9.23 16.69
CA ASN A 63 10.31 -7.91 16.07
C ASN A 63 10.27 -7.94 14.53
N ASN A 64 10.16 -9.11 13.92
CA ASN A 64 10.16 -9.24 12.47
C ASN A 64 9.20 -10.35 12.03
N ALA A 65 8.82 -10.31 10.77
CA ALA A 65 8.08 -11.37 10.11
C ALA A 65 8.46 -11.42 8.63
N ALA A 66 8.36 -12.59 8.02
CA ALA A 66 8.66 -12.76 6.60
C ALA A 66 7.74 -13.79 5.96
N CYS A 67 7.49 -13.61 4.67
CA CYS A 67 6.92 -14.63 3.80
C CYS A 67 7.85 -14.79 2.61
N SER A 68 8.16 -16.02 2.25
CA SER A 68 9.01 -16.34 1.10
C SER A 68 8.34 -17.36 0.18
N LEU A 69 8.61 -17.23 -1.11
CA LEU A 69 8.19 -18.18 -2.14
C LEU A 69 9.39 -18.91 -2.72
N GLN A 70 9.23 -20.21 -2.94
CA GLN A 70 10.24 -21.08 -3.51
C GLN A 70 9.70 -21.80 -4.75
N ASP A 71 10.55 -21.97 -5.75
CA ASP A 71 10.29 -22.81 -6.91
C ASP A 71 11.36 -23.90 -6.97
N GLN A 72 10.95 -25.16 -6.88
CA GLN A 72 11.86 -26.31 -6.86
C GLN A 72 12.98 -26.16 -5.81
N GLY A 73 12.65 -25.67 -4.61
CA GLY A 73 13.59 -25.44 -3.50
C GLY A 73 14.44 -24.17 -3.63
N ARG A 74 14.34 -23.42 -4.74
CA ARG A 74 15.05 -22.14 -4.92
C ARG A 74 14.17 -20.98 -4.46
N LEU A 75 14.69 -20.10 -3.61
CA LEU A 75 14.03 -18.86 -3.23
C LEU A 75 13.83 -17.95 -4.46
N ILE A 76 12.58 -17.58 -4.74
CA ILE A 76 12.20 -16.71 -5.87
C ILE A 76 11.57 -15.39 -5.44
N GLY A 77 11.23 -15.24 -4.16
CA GLY A 77 10.76 -13.96 -3.62
C GLY A 77 10.62 -13.97 -2.11
N THR A 78 10.66 -12.77 -1.53
CA THR A 78 10.55 -12.53 -0.10
C THR A 78 9.81 -11.22 0.17
N VAL A 79 8.91 -11.23 1.15
CA VAL A 79 8.36 -10.02 1.80
C VAL A 79 8.90 -9.96 3.21
N SER A 80 9.38 -8.78 3.62
CA SER A 80 9.93 -8.55 4.96
C SER A 80 9.13 -7.49 5.71
N ILE A 81 8.78 -7.83 6.94
CA ILE A 81 7.99 -7.02 7.87
C ILE A 81 8.82 -6.72 9.12
N GLU A 82 8.86 -5.46 9.52
CA GLU A 82 9.23 -5.06 10.87
C GLU A 82 7.97 -5.00 11.75
N ARG A 83 8.07 -5.50 12.97
CA ARG A 83 6.99 -5.48 13.96
C ARG A 83 7.26 -4.42 15.02
N ASN A 84 6.70 -3.23 14.86
CA ASN A 84 7.01 -2.08 15.72
C ASN A 84 5.77 -1.20 16.05
N PRO A 85 5.28 -1.22 17.30
CA PRO A 85 5.78 -2.04 18.40
C PRO A 85 5.50 -3.53 18.19
N PRO A 86 6.31 -4.44 18.77
CA PRO A 86 6.11 -5.88 18.66
C PRO A 86 4.69 -6.31 19.02
N GLY A 87 4.12 -7.23 18.25
CA GLY A 87 2.74 -7.70 18.49
C GLY A 87 1.62 -6.75 18.07
N LYS A 88 1.95 -5.55 17.53
CA LYS A 88 0.96 -4.52 17.18
C LYS A 88 1.24 -3.84 15.85
N GLY A 89 2.42 -3.25 15.68
CA GLY A 89 2.75 -2.53 14.46
C GLY A 89 3.25 -3.49 13.39
N ILE A 90 2.77 -3.31 12.16
CA ILE A 90 3.16 -4.08 10.98
C ILE A 90 3.69 -3.07 9.97
N ILE A 91 4.99 -3.12 9.70
CA ILE A 91 5.67 -2.22 8.78
C ILE A 91 6.29 -3.06 7.67
N LEU A 92 5.67 -3.02 6.48
CA LEU A 92 6.22 -3.66 5.30
C LEU A 92 7.29 -2.75 4.70
N TRP A 93 8.52 -3.25 4.61
CA TRP A 93 9.65 -2.53 4.05
C TRP A 93 9.88 -2.83 2.57
N ASP A 94 9.83 -4.11 2.20
CA ASP A 94 10.09 -4.52 0.84
C ASP A 94 9.40 -5.85 0.48
N ALA A 95 9.14 -6.01 -0.81
CA ALA A 95 8.67 -7.24 -1.46
C ALA A 95 9.52 -7.51 -2.70
N GLN A 96 10.52 -8.37 -2.54
CA GLN A 96 11.45 -8.72 -3.60
C GLN A 96 10.97 -9.96 -4.35
N VAL A 97 11.06 -9.91 -5.68
CA VAL A 97 10.79 -11.05 -6.55
C VAL A 97 11.92 -11.14 -7.56
N HIS A 98 12.42 -12.36 -7.76
CA HIS A 98 13.48 -12.67 -8.72
C HIS A 98 13.07 -12.15 -10.12
N PRO A 99 13.97 -11.50 -10.89
CA PRO A 99 13.61 -10.79 -12.13
C PRO A 99 12.75 -11.58 -13.12
N GLN A 100 13.06 -12.87 -13.32
CA GLN A 100 12.32 -13.77 -14.22
C GLN A 100 10.87 -14.03 -13.80
N TYR A 101 10.54 -13.81 -12.51
CA TYR A 101 9.22 -14.03 -11.93
C TYR A 101 8.43 -12.73 -11.73
N ARG A 102 9.04 -11.57 -11.96
CA ARG A 102 8.39 -10.27 -11.79
C ARG A 102 7.19 -10.12 -12.74
N ARG A 103 6.28 -9.21 -12.39
CA ARG A 103 5.02 -8.92 -13.12
C ARG A 103 3.99 -10.07 -13.16
N ASN A 104 4.23 -11.15 -12.42
CA ASN A 104 3.26 -12.23 -12.22
C ASN A 104 2.48 -12.13 -10.90
N GLY A 105 2.57 -11.00 -10.18
CA GLY A 105 1.80 -10.78 -8.95
C GLY A 105 2.26 -11.55 -7.70
N LEU A 106 3.42 -12.22 -7.73
CA LEU A 106 3.95 -12.96 -6.58
C LEU A 106 4.16 -12.09 -5.32
N ALA A 107 4.57 -10.84 -5.48
CA ALA A 107 4.68 -9.89 -4.37
C ALA A 107 3.33 -9.66 -3.67
N ALA A 108 2.24 -9.64 -4.44
CA ALA A 108 0.89 -9.50 -3.89
C ALA A 108 0.48 -10.76 -3.12
N ILE A 109 0.75 -11.96 -3.65
CA ILE A 109 0.52 -13.23 -2.94
C ILE A 109 1.26 -13.23 -1.59
N MET A 110 2.56 -12.98 -1.58
CA MET A 110 3.35 -12.99 -0.33
C MET A 110 2.86 -11.94 0.68
N THR A 111 2.47 -10.74 0.19
CA THR A 111 1.93 -9.68 1.04
C THR A 111 0.59 -10.09 1.65
N TRP A 112 -0.29 -10.71 0.85
CA TRP A 112 -1.57 -11.25 1.32
C TRP A 112 -1.35 -12.27 2.44
N ILE A 113 -0.47 -13.26 2.19
CA ILE A 113 -0.18 -14.34 3.13
C ILE A 113 0.35 -13.76 4.45
N ILE A 114 1.40 -12.93 4.41
CA ILE A 114 2.02 -12.45 5.65
C ILE A 114 1.11 -11.52 6.45
N PHE A 115 0.30 -10.68 5.79
CA PHE A 115 -0.65 -9.81 6.49
C PHE A 115 -1.75 -10.63 7.17
N ARG A 116 -2.26 -11.67 6.50
CA ARG A 116 -3.24 -12.58 7.07
C ARG A 116 -2.67 -13.34 8.27
N GLU A 117 -1.48 -13.93 8.13
CA GLU A 117 -0.79 -14.61 9.22
C GLU A 117 -0.58 -13.70 10.45
N LEU A 118 -0.14 -12.46 10.22
CA LEU A 118 0.04 -11.49 11.29
C LEU A 118 -1.27 -11.12 11.98
N LEU A 119 -2.39 -11.08 11.27
CA LEU A 119 -3.70 -10.79 11.87
C LEU A 119 -4.28 -11.99 12.61
N LEU A 120 -4.02 -13.21 12.15
CA LEU A 120 -4.38 -14.42 12.90
C LEU A 120 -3.67 -14.45 14.26
N ASN A 121 -2.39 -14.05 14.30
CA ASN A 121 -1.53 -14.15 15.48
C ASN A 121 -1.52 -12.91 16.41
N GLN A 122 -2.19 -11.81 16.07
CA GLN A 122 -2.17 -10.58 16.88
C GLN A 122 -3.58 -10.14 17.29
N THR A 123 -3.69 -9.51 18.46
CA THR A 123 -4.96 -8.99 19.00
C THR A 123 -5.28 -7.58 18.53
N VAL A 124 -4.24 -6.82 18.19
CA VAL A 124 -4.34 -5.45 17.67
C VAL A 124 -3.32 -5.29 16.55
N ALA A 125 -3.69 -4.59 15.48
CA ALA A 125 -2.79 -4.34 14.35
C ALA A 125 -2.86 -2.89 13.83
N THR A 126 -1.71 -2.29 13.53
CA THR A 126 -1.61 -1.04 12.74
C THR A 126 -0.67 -1.28 11.56
N PHE A 127 -1.00 -0.77 10.38
CA PHE A 127 -0.23 -1.08 9.16
C PHE A 127 0.43 0.15 8.53
N ARG A 128 1.70 -0.01 8.16
CA ARG A 128 2.46 0.93 7.32
C ARG A 128 3.19 0.18 6.22
N ILE A 129 3.40 0.86 5.10
CA ILE A 129 4.32 0.45 4.05
C ILE A 129 5.36 1.56 3.93
N ARG A 130 6.64 1.22 4.10
CA ARG A 130 7.76 2.15 3.96
C ARG A 130 8.38 1.97 2.59
N MET A 131 8.62 3.08 1.90
CA MET A 131 9.29 3.07 0.60
C MET A 131 10.59 3.84 0.70
N VAL A 132 11.65 3.30 0.11
CA VAL A 132 12.93 3.99 -0.01
C VAL A 132 12.79 5.12 -1.03
N ARG A 133 13.28 6.32 -0.68
CA ARG A 133 13.24 7.53 -1.51
C ARG A 133 14.65 7.95 -1.89
N SER A 134 14.81 8.39 -3.14
CA SER A 134 16.07 8.96 -3.63
C SER A 134 16.14 10.47 -3.36
N LEU A 135 17.34 10.96 -3.00
CA LEU A 135 17.63 12.39 -2.84
C LEU A 135 17.60 13.12 -4.18
N LYS A 136 17.29 14.43 -4.15
CA LYS A 136 17.24 15.30 -5.34
C LYS A 136 18.55 15.42 -6.12
N ALA A 137 19.70 15.17 -5.49
CA ALA A 137 21.02 15.53 -6.01
C ALA A 137 21.79 14.37 -6.69
N GLY A 138 21.16 13.23 -6.98
CA GLY A 138 21.82 12.17 -7.75
C GLY A 138 21.70 12.43 -9.25
N GLU A 139 22.81 12.66 -9.96
CA GLU A 139 22.88 12.70 -11.43
C GLU A 139 22.57 11.34 -12.09
N ASN A 140 22.54 10.26 -11.30
CA ASN A 140 22.08 8.97 -11.77
C ASN A 140 20.55 8.99 -11.86
N GLY A 141 20.05 8.74 -13.06
CA GLY A 141 18.63 8.84 -13.43
C GLY A 141 17.66 8.40 -12.33
N VAL A 142 16.56 9.14 -12.23
CA VAL A 142 15.47 8.86 -11.30
C VAL A 142 14.78 7.57 -11.74
N GLU A 143 15.35 6.42 -11.37
CA GLU A 143 14.72 5.13 -11.63
C GLU A 143 13.41 5.05 -10.84
N LEU A 144 12.33 4.73 -11.53
CA LEU A 144 11.05 4.48 -10.91
C LEU A 144 11.14 3.18 -10.10
N GLN A 145 11.47 3.32 -8.82
CA GLN A 145 11.49 2.23 -7.84
C GLN A 145 10.11 2.06 -7.19
N ASN A 146 9.87 0.91 -6.58
CA ASN A 146 8.69 0.66 -5.73
C ASN A 146 7.31 0.70 -6.43
N VAL A 147 7.25 0.62 -7.77
CA VAL A 147 5.96 0.58 -8.52
C VAL A 147 5.05 -0.54 -8.02
N GLY A 148 5.57 -1.76 -7.96
CA GLY A 148 4.81 -2.92 -7.49
C GLY A 148 4.27 -2.72 -6.08
N MET A 149 5.09 -2.17 -5.19
CA MET A 149 4.69 -1.85 -3.82
C MET A 149 3.63 -0.76 -3.75
N GLY A 150 3.72 0.29 -4.57
CA GLY A 150 2.69 1.32 -4.65
C GLY A 150 1.35 0.79 -5.15
N VAL A 151 1.37 -0.09 -6.15
CA VAL A 151 0.16 -0.77 -6.64
C VAL A 151 -0.45 -1.64 -5.54
N ILE A 152 0.37 -2.42 -4.82
CA ILE A 152 -0.10 -3.25 -3.70
C ILE A 152 -0.70 -2.37 -2.59
N ALA A 153 -0.03 -1.28 -2.22
CA ALA A 153 -0.48 -0.35 -1.20
C ALA A 153 -1.88 0.21 -1.52
N VAL A 154 -2.05 0.78 -2.71
CA VAL A 154 -3.35 1.36 -3.12
C VAL A 154 -4.40 0.28 -3.27
N ARG A 155 -4.07 -0.87 -3.86
CA ARG A 155 -5.00 -2.00 -3.94
C ARG A 155 -5.46 -2.44 -2.57
N LEU A 156 -4.62 -2.44 -1.55
CA LEU A 156 -4.97 -2.75 -0.17
C LEU A 156 -5.63 -1.59 0.60
N GLY A 157 -5.84 -0.43 -0.02
CA GLY A 157 -6.50 0.73 0.60
C GLY A 157 -5.56 1.57 1.47
N PHE A 158 -4.25 1.37 1.37
CA PHE A 158 -3.32 2.26 2.01
C PHE A 158 -3.30 3.59 1.27
N THR A 159 -3.16 4.67 2.04
CA THR A 159 -3.04 6.03 1.50
C THR A 159 -1.65 6.59 1.80
N PRO A 160 -1.13 7.52 0.99
CA PRO A 160 0.12 8.21 1.31
C PRO A 160 0.08 8.81 2.72
N GLU A 161 1.20 8.66 3.44
CA GLU A 161 1.40 9.29 4.75
C GLU A 161 1.42 10.82 4.60
N MET A 162 2.07 11.31 3.55
CA MET A 162 2.03 12.71 3.17
C MET A 162 0.64 13.10 2.64
N ASN A 163 0.18 14.30 2.97
CA ASN A 163 -1.02 14.84 2.35
C ASN A 163 -0.68 15.25 0.90
N LEU A 164 -0.93 14.35 -0.04
CA LEU A 164 -0.55 14.53 -1.43
C LEU A 164 -1.24 15.75 -2.06
N GLU A 165 -2.54 15.95 -1.80
CA GLU A 165 -3.29 17.11 -2.31
C GLU A 165 -2.68 18.44 -1.88
N ARG A 166 -2.21 18.53 -0.63
CA ARG A 166 -1.49 19.72 -0.13
C ARG A 166 -0.10 19.82 -0.74
N ALA A 167 0.60 18.69 -0.89
CA ALA A 167 1.96 18.65 -1.40
C ALA A 167 2.05 19.10 -2.86
N ILE A 168 1.09 18.73 -3.70
CA ILE A 168 1.11 19.05 -5.14
C ILE A 168 0.38 20.36 -5.49
N ARG A 169 0.11 21.24 -4.53
CA ARG A 169 -0.44 22.57 -4.83
C ARG A 169 0.54 23.36 -5.70
N GLY A 170 0.00 24.11 -6.66
CA GLY A 170 0.79 24.74 -7.73
C GLY A 170 1.93 25.66 -7.26
N ASP A 171 1.79 26.28 -6.09
CA ASP A 171 2.83 27.10 -5.45
C ASP A 171 3.99 26.28 -4.86
N ASN A 172 3.74 25.01 -4.55
CA ASN A 172 4.73 24.09 -4.00
C ASN A 172 5.44 23.24 -5.07
N ILE A 173 4.88 23.11 -6.28
CA ILE A 173 5.53 22.41 -7.39
C ILE A 173 6.61 23.31 -7.99
N THR A 174 7.87 22.87 -7.97
CA THR A 174 9.00 23.57 -8.58
C THR A 174 9.38 23.01 -9.94
N GLU A 175 9.06 21.73 -10.18
CA GLU A 175 9.40 21.01 -11.41
C GLU A 175 8.33 19.93 -11.67
N LEU A 176 7.91 19.78 -12.93
CA LEU A 176 7.01 18.70 -13.34
C LEU A 176 7.46 18.16 -14.70
N GLU A 177 8.01 16.94 -14.70
CA GLU A 177 8.55 16.28 -15.87
C GLU A 177 7.87 14.92 -16.08
N ALA A 178 7.48 14.63 -17.32
CA ALA A 178 6.95 13.33 -17.72
C ALA A 178 8.11 12.44 -18.19
N LEU A 179 8.29 11.30 -17.52
CA LEU A 179 9.30 10.31 -17.84
C LEU A 179 8.68 9.17 -18.65
N PRO A 180 9.28 8.77 -19.79
CA PRO A 180 8.79 7.64 -20.56
C PRO A 180 8.97 6.32 -19.81
N ALA A 181 8.31 5.27 -20.28
CA ALA A 181 8.52 3.91 -19.77
C ALA A 181 9.96 3.44 -20.06
N VAL A 182 10.64 2.89 -19.04
CA VAL A 182 12.02 2.40 -19.13
C VAL A 182 12.14 1.08 -18.38
N ASN A 183 12.87 0.09 -18.93
CA ASN A 183 13.11 -1.23 -18.31
C ASN A 183 11.80 -1.96 -17.89
N GLY A 184 10.71 -1.65 -18.60
CA GLY A 184 9.34 -2.09 -18.36
C GLY A 184 8.72 -1.66 -17.02
N SER A 185 9.26 -0.61 -16.41
CA SER A 185 8.48 0.27 -15.53
C SER A 185 7.51 1.10 -16.40
N PRO A 186 6.32 1.44 -15.87
CA PRO A 186 5.39 2.34 -16.58
C PRO A 186 6.00 3.74 -16.71
N PRO A 187 5.41 4.61 -17.55
CA PRO A 187 5.75 6.02 -17.52
C PRO A 187 5.48 6.63 -16.13
N ALA A 188 6.10 7.78 -15.86
CA ALA A 188 6.03 8.44 -14.56
C ALA A 188 6.01 9.96 -14.67
N LEU A 189 5.65 10.61 -13.56
CA LEU A 189 5.84 12.03 -13.32
C LEU A 189 6.95 12.20 -12.29
N LYS A 190 7.97 12.96 -12.63
CA LYS A 190 8.95 13.50 -11.71
C LYS A 190 8.45 14.86 -11.24
N ILE A 191 8.21 14.98 -9.93
CA ILE A 191 7.60 16.15 -9.31
C ILE A 191 8.59 16.71 -8.28
N GLY A 192 9.15 17.87 -8.59
CA GLY A 192 9.94 18.65 -7.66
C GLY A 192 9.02 19.43 -6.74
N LEU A 193 9.21 19.27 -5.42
CA LEU A 193 8.44 20.01 -4.41
C LEU A 193 9.34 20.97 -3.63
N ARG A 194 8.88 22.19 -3.35
CA ARG A 194 9.59 23.16 -2.51
C ARG A 194 9.69 22.68 -1.07
N SER A 195 8.63 22.08 -0.55
CA SER A 195 8.50 21.63 0.84
C SER A 195 9.22 20.32 1.17
N ASP A 196 9.63 19.53 0.17
CA ASP A 196 10.22 18.20 0.37
C ASP A 196 11.63 18.17 -0.24
N PRO A 197 12.68 17.80 0.52
CA PRO A 197 14.04 17.68 -0.02
C PRO A 197 14.24 16.48 -0.96
N PHE A 198 13.26 15.57 -1.08
CA PHE A 198 13.30 14.42 -1.98
C PHE A 198 12.55 14.69 -3.29
N MET A 199 12.91 13.97 -4.35
CA MET A 199 12.10 13.95 -5.58
C MET A 199 10.91 13.02 -5.39
N LEU A 200 9.71 13.56 -5.65
CA LEU A 200 8.52 12.74 -5.71
C LEU A 200 8.42 12.16 -7.12
N VAL A 201 8.31 10.84 -7.19
CA VAL A 201 8.06 10.14 -8.45
C VAL A 201 6.69 9.50 -8.35
N ALA A 202 5.84 9.81 -9.32
CA ALA A 202 4.47 9.37 -9.34
C ALA A 202 4.14 8.60 -10.62
N PHE A 203 3.20 7.66 -10.53
CA PHE A 203 2.60 7.01 -11.70
C PHE A 203 1.09 6.94 -11.52
N VAL A 204 0.38 6.84 -12.64
CA VAL A 204 -1.07 6.90 -12.67
C VAL A 204 -1.66 5.50 -12.81
N LEU A 205 -2.71 5.21 -12.06
CA LEU A 205 -3.49 3.98 -12.20
C LEU A 205 -4.67 4.19 -13.14
N SER A 206 -4.93 3.23 -14.02
CA SER A 206 -6.20 3.14 -14.75
C SER A 206 -7.36 2.98 -13.75
N PRO A 207 -8.43 3.80 -13.85
CA PRO A 207 -9.60 3.68 -12.96
C PRO A 207 -10.25 2.29 -13.02
N ASP A 208 -10.28 1.67 -14.19
CA ASP A 208 -10.98 0.41 -14.41
C ASP A 208 -10.21 -0.80 -13.89
N THR A 209 -8.87 -0.77 -14.03
CA THR A 209 -8.04 -1.96 -13.74
C THR A 209 -7.20 -1.83 -12.47
N MET A 210 -7.07 -0.61 -11.95
CA MET A 210 -6.14 -0.27 -10.86
C MET A 210 -4.72 -0.80 -11.14
N LYS A 211 -4.33 -0.81 -12.42
CA LYS A 211 -2.96 -1.10 -12.92
C LYS A 211 -2.33 0.20 -13.40
N PRO A 212 -0.99 0.33 -13.35
CA PRO A 212 -0.33 1.50 -13.94
C PRO A 212 -0.72 1.67 -15.41
N THR A 213 -1.10 2.89 -15.79
CA THR A 213 -1.36 3.20 -17.20
C THR A 213 -0.04 3.33 -17.97
N ASN A 214 0.00 2.72 -19.15
CA ASN A 214 1.11 2.83 -20.08
C ASN A 214 0.89 3.94 -21.12
N ASP A 215 -0.28 4.59 -21.11
CA ASP A 215 -0.55 5.70 -22.02
C ASP A 215 0.26 6.93 -21.61
N PHE A 216 1.31 7.23 -22.39
CA PHE A 216 2.16 8.38 -22.13
C PHE A 216 1.44 9.72 -22.33
N ARG A 217 0.35 9.76 -23.11
CA ARG A 217 -0.43 11.00 -23.33
C ARG A 217 -1.04 11.50 -22.04
N THR A 218 -1.57 10.60 -21.20
CA THR A 218 -2.03 10.91 -19.84
C THR A 218 -0.99 11.70 -19.03
N TYR A 219 0.30 11.35 -19.12
CA TYR A 219 1.38 12.02 -18.38
C TYR A 219 1.71 13.40 -18.96
N LEU A 220 1.66 13.55 -20.29
CA LEU A 220 1.83 14.84 -20.97
C LEU A 220 0.69 15.80 -20.64
N GLU A 221 -0.56 15.30 -20.59
CA GLU A 221 -1.73 16.08 -20.18
C GLU A 221 -1.58 16.59 -18.75
N ILE A 222 -1.18 15.71 -17.82
CA ILE A 222 -0.92 16.10 -16.43
C ILE A 222 0.20 17.14 -16.34
N LYS A 223 1.29 16.96 -17.09
CA LYS A 223 2.41 17.91 -17.14
C LYS A 223 1.94 19.31 -17.55
N ASN A 224 1.02 19.38 -18.51
CA ASN A 224 0.55 20.65 -19.07
C ASN A 224 -0.58 21.30 -18.26
N ASN A 225 -1.22 20.56 -17.34
CA ASN A 225 -2.34 21.08 -16.56
C ASN A 225 -2.32 20.52 -15.12
N THR A 226 -1.93 21.38 -14.18
CA THR A 226 -1.85 21.04 -12.74
C THR A 226 -3.22 20.76 -12.11
N PHE A 227 -4.34 21.19 -12.69
CA PHE A 227 -5.65 20.78 -12.20
C PHE A 227 -5.87 19.28 -12.35
N ILE A 228 -5.35 18.68 -13.42
CA ILE A 228 -5.50 17.26 -13.72
C ILE A 228 -4.77 16.44 -12.64
N ILE A 229 -3.54 16.81 -12.25
CA ILE A 229 -2.81 16.07 -11.20
C ILE A 229 -3.57 16.05 -9.86
N HIS A 230 -4.26 17.15 -9.53
CA HIS A 230 -5.08 17.23 -8.33
C HIS A 230 -6.28 16.29 -8.38
N ASP A 231 -6.97 16.20 -9.52
CA ASP A 231 -8.09 15.29 -9.70
C ASP A 231 -7.67 13.81 -9.54
N TRP A 232 -6.55 13.41 -10.16
CA TRP A 232 -6.00 12.07 -10.00
C TRP A 232 -5.59 11.76 -8.55
N ALA A 233 -4.96 12.72 -7.86
CA ALA A 233 -4.60 12.56 -6.46
C ALA A 233 -5.84 12.40 -5.56
N LYS A 234 -6.87 13.23 -5.77
CA LYS A 234 -8.13 13.18 -5.02
C LYS A 234 -8.88 11.87 -5.23
N LYS A 235 -8.83 11.30 -6.43
CA LYS A 235 -9.40 9.99 -6.76
C LYS A 235 -8.57 8.81 -6.22
N GLY A 236 -7.40 9.06 -5.62
CA GLY A 236 -6.50 8.01 -5.13
C GLY A 236 -5.82 7.21 -6.24
N LEU A 237 -5.76 7.78 -7.45
CA LEU A 237 -5.23 7.13 -8.65
C LEU A 237 -3.79 7.59 -8.98
N LEU A 238 -3.28 8.59 -8.27
CA LEU A 238 -1.88 9.01 -8.32
C LEU A 238 -1.09 8.28 -7.23
N VAL A 239 -0.22 7.35 -7.62
CA VAL A 239 0.66 6.61 -6.71
C VAL A 239 2.01 7.28 -6.69
N VAL A 240 2.63 7.38 -5.52
CA VAL A 240 3.91 8.07 -5.34
C VAL A 240 4.90 7.16 -4.63
N ASN A 241 6.20 7.41 -4.82
CA ASN A 241 7.29 6.74 -4.11
C ASN A 241 7.41 7.18 -2.62
N GLY A 242 6.28 7.38 -1.94
CA GLY A 242 6.21 7.82 -0.54
C GLY A 242 5.87 6.69 0.42
N ASN A 243 5.90 6.98 1.73
CA ASN A 243 5.37 6.05 2.72
C ASN A 243 3.84 6.03 2.67
N TYR A 244 3.27 4.90 3.05
CA TYR A 244 1.84 4.64 3.07
C TYR A 244 1.39 4.11 4.42
N LEU A 245 0.15 4.41 4.79
CA LEU A 245 -0.45 3.93 6.03
C LEU A 245 -1.92 3.57 5.80
N LEU A 246 -2.39 2.60 6.57
CA LEU A 246 -3.79 2.20 6.58
C LEU A 246 -4.57 3.10 7.55
N ARG A 247 -5.40 3.98 7.00
CA ARG A 247 -6.26 4.89 7.78
C ARG A 247 -7.57 4.20 8.14
N THR A 248 -8.22 4.68 9.20
CA THR A 248 -9.52 4.17 9.67
C THR A 248 -10.57 4.03 8.56
N PRO A 249 -10.75 5.01 7.64
CA PRO A 249 -11.76 4.90 6.57
C PRO A 249 -11.52 3.73 5.60
N GLN A 250 -10.28 3.21 5.52
CA GLN A 250 -9.88 2.18 4.57
C GLN A 250 -9.81 0.78 5.16
N ILE A 251 -10.14 0.61 6.45
CA ILE A 251 -10.07 -0.69 7.12
C ILE A 251 -11.00 -1.70 6.43
N ASN A 252 -12.24 -1.31 6.10
CA ASN A 252 -13.20 -2.19 5.41
C ASN A 252 -12.65 -2.65 4.05
N HIS A 253 -12.10 -1.72 3.27
CA HIS A 253 -11.47 -1.99 1.97
C HIS A 253 -10.33 -2.99 2.09
N PHE A 254 -9.51 -2.84 3.13
CA PHE A 254 -8.39 -3.74 3.42
C PHE A 254 -8.87 -5.14 3.81
N VAL A 255 -9.80 -5.28 4.77
CA VAL A 255 -10.25 -6.61 5.22
C VAL A 255 -10.95 -7.40 4.12
N ASN A 256 -11.72 -6.73 3.26
CA ASN A 256 -12.33 -7.31 2.05
C ASN A 256 -11.31 -7.87 1.04
N ARG A 257 -10.02 -7.60 1.23
CA ARG A 257 -8.94 -8.06 0.34
C ARG A 257 -8.03 -9.10 0.94
N ILE A 258 -8.02 -9.24 2.26
CA ILE A 258 -7.11 -10.12 2.99
C ILE A 258 -7.82 -11.30 3.65
N ALA A 259 -9.11 -11.17 3.99
CA ALA A 259 -9.87 -12.25 4.59
C ALA A 259 -10.33 -13.26 3.53
N VAL A 260 -10.52 -14.52 3.93
CA VAL A 260 -11.05 -15.58 3.05
C VAL A 260 -12.57 -15.70 3.10
N ASP A 261 -13.19 -15.21 4.18
CA ASP A 261 -14.63 -15.22 4.39
C ASP A 261 -15.08 -14.04 5.29
N GLU A 262 -16.40 -13.87 5.41
CA GLU A 262 -17.00 -12.78 6.18
C GLU A 262 -16.68 -12.86 7.68
N ALA A 263 -16.65 -14.06 8.26
CA ALA A 263 -16.39 -14.24 9.69
C ALA A 263 -14.95 -13.81 10.03
N GLU A 264 -13.99 -14.23 9.22
CA GLU A 264 -12.59 -13.79 9.31
C GLU A 264 -12.47 -12.28 9.10
N ALA A 265 -13.20 -11.71 8.14
CA ALA A 265 -13.17 -10.28 7.87
C ALA A 265 -13.64 -9.45 9.07
N ILE A 266 -14.71 -9.89 9.76
CA ILE A 266 -15.20 -9.25 10.99
C ILE A 266 -14.14 -9.33 12.09
N ILE A 267 -13.51 -10.50 12.27
CA ILE A 267 -12.44 -10.70 13.26
C ILE A 267 -11.26 -9.76 12.96
N PHE A 268 -10.79 -9.72 11.70
CA PHE A 268 -9.69 -8.86 11.28
C PHE A 268 -10.03 -7.39 11.46
N ARG A 269 -11.23 -6.96 11.06
CA ARG A 269 -11.70 -5.59 11.22
C ARG A 269 -11.64 -5.15 12.68
N ASN A 270 -12.03 -6.02 13.62
CA ASN A 270 -12.01 -5.74 15.05
C ASN A 270 -10.60 -5.67 15.66
N LYS A 271 -9.60 -6.27 15.01
CA LYS A 271 -8.19 -6.21 15.41
C LYS A 271 -7.49 -4.94 14.90
N ILE A 272 -7.89 -4.42 13.75
CA ILE A 272 -7.19 -3.32 13.10
C ILE A 272 -7.50 -1.96 13.76
N ARG A 273 -6.47 -1.14 13.94
CA ARG A 273 -6.57 0.26 14.36
C ARG A 273 -5.98 1.12 13.25
N GLY A 274 -6.74 2.10 12.78
CA GLY A 274 -6.27 3.05 11.77
C GLY A 274 -5.21 4.00 12.34
N LEU A 275 -4.32 4.46 11.47
CA LEU A 275 -3.27 5.45 11.76
C LEU A 275 -3.56 6.83 11.16
#